data_AF-A0A821PU69-F1
#
_entry.id   AF-A0A821PU69-F1
#
_cell.length_a   1.000
_cell.length_b   1.000
_cell.length_c   1.000
_cell.angle_alpha   90.00
_cell.angle_beta   90.00
_cell.angle_gamma   90.00
#
_symmetry.space_group_name_H-M   'P 1'
#
loop_
_entity.id
_entity.type
_entity.pdbx_description
1 polymer ?
#
loop_
_entity_poly.entity_id
_entity_poly.type
_entity_poly.pdbx_seq_one_letter_code
_entity_poly.pdbx_strand_id
1 'polypeptide(L)'
;MAKLNAIKFPEHHDDDVPEPCRNLTYCTIPPKNYPFKEFNEMFKFYKPAPQPKLVLSPVSINTRGEFDDDCETKISYDPLYKVREKRGNEWRNVIQASEHDYIQSVRLETCQKTEATCFSHLEELQDSYSTFCFQKYNVWKVLVEKPGHAPEEIEAELPVCCSCHYKSKQLV
;
A
#
# COMPACT_ATOMS: atom_id res chain seq x y z
N MET A 1 -4.83 36.77 -7.22
CA MET A 1 -4.84 35.33 -7.50
C MET A 1 -3.47 34.96 -8.04
N ALA A 2 -2.64 34.27 -7.25
CA ALA A 2 -1.33 33.83 -7.72
C ALA A 2 -1.55 32.78 -8.81
N LYS A 3 -1.01 33.03 -10.02
CA LYS A 3 -0.89 31.99 -11.03
C LYS A 3 0.05 30.92 -10.44
N LEU A 4 -0.51 29.78 -10.03
CA LEU A 4 0.28 28.57 -9.84
C LEU A 4 0.87 28.27 -11.22
N ASN A 5 2.12 28.68 -11.44
CA ASN A 5 2.88 28.23 -12.60
C ASN A 5 2.82 26.71 -12.59
N ALA A 6 2.37 26.10 -13.68
CA ALA A 6 2.31 24.65 -13.80
C ALA A 6 3.70 24.10 -13.47
N ILE A 7 3.78 23.35 -12.38
CA ILE A 7 5.02 22.74 -11.94
C ILE A 7 5.37 21.70 -13.01
N LYS A 8 6.56 21.84 -13.59
CA LYS A 8 7.07 20.88 -14.56
C LYS A 8 7.67 19.74 -13.76
N PHE A 9 6.91 18.65 -13.65
CA PHE A 9 7.44 17.38 -13.17
C PHE A 9 8.34 16.76 -14.24
N PRO A 10 9.39 16.01 -13.85
CA PRO A 10 10.20 15.24 -14.79
C PRO A 10 9.31 14.22 -15.54
N GLU A 11 9.70 13.88 -16.78
CA GLU A 11 8.96 12.89 -17.57
C GLU A 11 8.93 11.52 -16.86
N HIS A 12 7.77 10.88 -16.90
CA HIS A 12 7.55 9.58 -16.29
C HIS A 12 8.10 8.46 -17.19
N HIS A 13 8.92 7.59 -16.62
CA HIS A 13 9.29 6.33 -17.25
C HIS A 13 8.94 5.16 -16.32
N ASP A 14 8.17 4.20 -16.84
CA ASP A 14 7.88 2.93 -16.15
C ASP A 14 9.16 2.12 -15.87
N ASP A 15 10.26 2.42 -16.58
CA ASP A 15 11.59 1.84 -16.35
C ASP A 15 12.17 2.19 -14.97
N ASP A 16 11.74 3.30 -14.38
CA ASP A 16 12.21 3.78 -13.07
C ASP A 16 11.51 3.09 -11.88
N VAL A 17 10.59 2.15 -12.11
CA VAL A 17 9.94 1.38 -11.05
C VAL A 17 10.95 0.38 -10.45
N PRO A 18 11.16 0.40 -9.13
CA PRO A 18 12.03 -0.57 -8.46
C PRO A 18 11.61 -2.02 -8.75
N GLU A 19 12.59 -2.90 -9.02
CA GLU A 19 12.35 -4.31 -9.37
C GLU A 19 11.36 -5.04 -8.44
N PRO A 20 11.45 -4.90 -7.09
CA PRO A 20 10.52 -5.58 -6.19
C PRO A 20 9.05 -5.18 -6.38
N CYS A 21 8.80 -4.02 -6.98
CA CYS A 21 7.46 -3.43 -7.13
C CYS A 21 6.81 -3.71 -8.49
N ARG A 22 7.55 -4.20 -9.50
CA ARG A 22 7.05 -4.30 -10.89
C ARG A 22 5.77 -5.13 -11.05
N ASN A 23 5.59 -6.14 -10.19
CA ASN A 23 4.41 -7.03 -10.21
C ASN A 23 3.29 -6.57 -9.25
N LEU A 24 3.42 -5.40 -8.62
CA LEU A 24 2.45 -4.83 -7.68
C LEU A 24 1.71 -3.65 -8.29
N THR A 25 0.72 -3.12 -7.60
CA THR A 25 -0.01 -1.87 -7.93
C THR A 25 0.53 -0.66 -7.17
N TYR A 26 1.49 -0.88 -6.27
CA TYR A 26 2.07 0.14 -5.42
C TYR A 26 3.56 -0.13 -5.19
N CYS A 27 4.30 0.89 -4.77
CA CYS A 27 5.70 0.78 -4.41
C CYS A 27 6.02 1.68 -3.23
N THR A 28 6.63 1.12 -2.19
CA THR A 28 7.10 1.84 -1.00
C THR A 28 8.58 2.20 -1.06
N ILE A 29 9.25 1.85 -2.17
CA ILE A 29 10.65 2.18 -2.42
C ILE A 29 10.68 3.41 -3.33
N PRO A 30 11.38 4.49 -2.94
CA PRO A 30 11.50 5.65 -3.81
C PRO A 30 12.30 5.30 -5.08
N PRO A 31 11.83 5.68 -6.27
CA PRO A 31 12.61 5.55 -7.50
C PRO A 31 13.83 6.49 -7.46
N LYS A 32 14.87 6.19 -8.25
CA LYS A 32 16.14 6.96 -8.22
C LYS A 32 15.94 8.45 -8.51
N ASN A 33 15.04 8.78 -9.44
CA ASN A 33 14.77 10.13 -9.91
C ASN A 33 13.48 10.72 -9.31
N TYR A 34 13.09 10.27 -8.11
CA TYR A 34 11.87 10.76 -7.48
C TYR A 34 11.92 12.29 -7.25
N PRO A 35 10.89 13.06 -7.65
CA PRO A 35 10.91 14.53 -7.65
C PRO A 35 10.64 15.13 -6.25
N PHE A 36 11.48 14.79 -5.27
CA PHE A 36 11.35 15.26 -3.89
C PHE A 36 11.31 16.80 -3.80
N LYS A 37 12.18 17.47 -4.56
CA LYS A 37 12.31 18.93 -4.52
C LYS A 37 11.03 19.61 -5.00
N GLU A 38 10.50 19.15 -6.12
CA GLU A 38 9.30 19.69 -6.75
C GLU A 38 8.09 19.49 -5.84
N PHE A 39 7.95 18.30 -5.23
CA PHE A 39 6.88 18.03 -4.29
C PHE A 39 7.01 18.86 -3.01
N ASN A 40 8.18 18.99 -2.40
CA ASN A 40 8.31 19.87 -1.23
C ASN A 40 8.01 21.33 -1.57
N GLU A 41 8.47 21.83 -2.73
CA GLU A 41 8.16 23.19 -3.19
C GLU A 41 6.65 23.45 -3.38
N MET A 42 5.85 22.45 -3.75
CA MET A 42 4.38 22.55 -3.80
C MET A 42 3.77 22.89 -2.43
N PHE A 43 4.37 22.37 -1.37
CA PHE A 43 3.87 22.48 0.01
C PHE A 43 4.61 23.55 0.82
N LYS A 44 5.48 24.38 0.22
CA LYS A 44 6.28 25.38 0.98
C LYS A 44 5.49 26.39 1.79
N PHE A 45 4.26 26.69 1.37
CA PHE A 45 3.35 27.57 2.08
C PHE A 45 2.27 26.82 2.87
N TYR A 46 2.25 25.49 2.75
CA TYR A 46 1.39 24.62 3.53
C TYR A 46 1.90 24.60 4.96
N LYS A 47 1.04 25.01 5.89
CA LYS A 47 1.29 24.95 7.32
C LYS A 47 0.35 23.88 7.89
N PRO A 48 0.76 22.60 7.94
CA PRO A 48 -0.07 21.57 8.52
C PRO A 48 -0.33 21.90 9.99
N ALA A 49 -1.57 21.67 10.43
CA ALA A 49 -1.81 21.50 11.85
C ALA A 49 -1.07 20.23 12.31
N PRO A 50 -0.47 20.20 13.51
CA PRO A 50 0.19 19.01 14.01
C PRO A 50 -0.80 17.84 14.02
N GLN A 51 -0.57 16.85 13.17
CA GLN A 51 -1.35 15.62 13.19
C GLN A 51 -0.88 14.75 14.36
N PRO A 52 -1.78 14.06 15.08
CA PRO A 52 -1.40 13.04 16.05
C PRO A 52 -0.48 12.02 15.37
N LYS A 53 0.71 11.80 15.94
CA LYS A 53 1.59 10.73 15.47
C LYS A 53 1.13 9.43 16.10
N LEU A 54 0.90 8.40 15.27
CA LEU A 54 0.70 7.05 15.77
C LEU A 54 1.99 6.60 16.45
N VAL A 55 1.97 6.54 17.78
CA VAL A 55 3.03 5.91 18.56
C VAL A 55 2.67 4.43 18.63
N LEU A 56 3.35 3.61 17.84
CA LEU A 56 3.24 2.15 17.95
C LEU A 56 3.84 1.74 19.29
N SER A 57 2.97 1.54 20.29
CA SER A 57 3.36 0.89 21.54
C SER A 57 3.68 -0.57 21.22
N PRO A 58 4.83 -1.13 21.66
CA PRO A 58 5.07 -2.57 21.58
C PRO A 58 4.13 -3.38 22.49
N VAL A 59 3.28 -2.72 23.29
CA VAL A 59 2.40 -3.35 24.28
C VAL A 59 0.94 -3.22 23.86
N SER A 60 0.31 -4.40 23.71
CA SER A 60 -1.11 -4.75 23.54
C SER A 60 -1.81 -4.27 22.27
N ILE A 61 -1.63 -5.05 21.20
CA ILE A 61 -2.73 -5.36 20.29
C ILE A 61 -3.88 -5.85 21.18
N ASN A 62 -5.10 -5.33 21.00
CA ASN A 62 -6.31 -5.88 21.61
C ASN A 62 -6.60 -7.27 21.01
N THR A 63 -5.71 -8.24 21.22
CA THR A 63 -5.93 -9.64 20.87
C THR A 63 -6.95 -10.20 21.84
N ARG A 64 -8.22 -10.18 21.43
CA ARG A 64 -9.19 -11.11 21.99
C ARG A 64 -8.80 -12.52 21.53
N GLY A 65 -7.87 -13.13 22.25
CA GLY A 65 -7.28 -14.44 21.94
C GLY A 65 -6.26 -14.35 20.80
N GLU A 66 -5.04 -14.81 21.04
CA GLU A 66 -4.17 -15.27 19.95
C GLU A 66 -4.80 -16.54 19.38
N PHE A 67 -5.68 -16.37 18.40
CA PHE A 67 -6.06 -17.48 17.54
C PHE A 67 -5.06 -17.49 16.39
N ASP A 68 -4.12 -18.44 16.46
CA ASP A 68 -3.19 -18.70 15.38
C ASP A 68 -3.96 -19.30 14.21
N ASP A 69 -4.08 -18.53 13.13
CA ASP A 69 -4.71 -18.98 11.88
C ASP A 69 -3.67 -19.52 10.89
N ASP A 70 -2.39 -19.64 11.27
CA ASP A 70 -1.25 -19.98 10.40
C ASP A 70 -1.03 -19.00 9.22
N CYS A 71 -1.77 -17.88 9.13
CA CYS A 71 -1.65 -16.89 8.06
C CYS A 71 -0.76 -15.71 8.48
N GLU A 72 0.55 -15.97 8.51
CA GLU A 72 1.55 -14.96 8.83
C GLU A 72 1.43 -13.72 7.93
N THR A 73 1.33 -12.55 8.58
CA THR A 73 1.17 -11.26 7.92
C THR A 73 2.36 -10.36 8.21
N LYS A 74 2.92 -9.73 7.18
CA LYS A 74 3.87 -8.63 7.29
C LYS A 74 3.11 -7.31 7.29
N ILE A 75 3.26 -6.53 8.36
CA ILE A 75 2.65 -5.19 8.48
C ILE A 75 3.71 -4.12 8.22
N SER A 76 3.40 -3.11 7.41
CA SER A 76 4.22 -1.89 7.31
C SER A 76 3.37 -0.63 7.18
N TYR A 77 4.00 0.51 7.44
CA TYR A 77 3.41 1.86 7.36
C TYR A 77 4.25 2.77 6.45
N ASP A 78 4.99 2.16 5.53
CA ASP A 78 5.94 2.88 4.68
C ASP A 78 5.20 3.84 3.73
N PRO A 79 5.79 5.00 3.40
CA PRO A 79 5.24 5.91 2.39
C PRO A 79 5.08 5.22 1.04
N LEU A 80 4.01 5.55 0.32
CA LEU A 80 3.81 5.12 -1.06
C LEU A 80 4.53 6.10 -2.00
N TYR A 81 5.45 5.65 -2.83
CA TYR A 81 6.17 6.52 -3.78
C TYR A 81 5.64 6.40 -5.21
N LYS A 82 5.18 5.22 -5.59
CA LYS A 82 4.53 5.00 -6.88
C LYS A 82 3.28 4.15 -6.70
N VAL A 83 2.25 4.42 -7.51
CA VAL A 83 1.03 3.61 -7.61
C VAL A 83 0.56 3.51 -9.06
N ARG A 84 -0.27 2.52 -9.34
CA ARG A 84 -1.04 2.37 -10.58
C ARG A 84 -2.39 1.77 -10.27
N GLU A 85 -3.40 2.10 -11.07
CA GLU A 85 -4.77 1.64 -10.80
C GLU A 85 -4.90 0.13 -10.87
N LYS A 86 -4.29 -0.47 -11.89
CA LYS A 86 -4.28 -1.90 -12.14
C LYS A 86 -2.95 -2.34 -12.72
N ARG A 87 -2.67 -3.64 -12.65
CA ARG A 87 -1.51 -4.21 -13.34
C ARG A 87 -1.63 -3.95 -14.85
N GLY A 88 -0.57 -3.44 -15.45
CA GLY A 88 -0.54 -3.05 -16.86
C GLY A 88 -0.89 -1.58 -17.13
N ASN A 89 -1.44 -0.85 -16.15
CA ASN A 89 -1.56 0.60 -16.23
C ASN A 89 -0.21 1.28 -15.94
N GLU A 90 -0.07 2.52 -16.42
CA GLU A 90 1.09 3.39 -16.18
C GLU A 90 1.31 3.64 -14.69
N TRP A 91 2.57 3.65 -14.27
CA TRP A 91 2.94 4.03 -12.90
C TRP A 91 3.01 5.54 -12.72
N ARG A 92 2.37 6.04 -11.67
CA ARG A 92 2.35 7.46 -11.32
C ARG A 92 3.08 7.68 -10.00
N ASN A 93 3.82 8.79 -9.91
CA ASN A 93 4.46 9.16 -8.66
C ASN A 93 3.38 9.69 -7.70
N VAL A 94 3.33 9.09 -6.53
CA VAL A 94 2.53 9.59 -5.40
C VAL A 94 3.18 10.88 -4.93
N ILE A 95 2.39 11.87 -4.54
CA ILE A 95 2.95 13.12 -4.03
C ILE A 95 3.37 12.92 -2.57
N GLN A 96 4.65 13.17 -2.28
CA GLN A 96 5.21 13.14 -0.93
C GLN A 96 5.99 14.44 -0.69
N ALA A 97 5.62 15.19 0.34
CA ALA A 97 6.32 16.40 0.77
C ALA A 97 6.70 16.28 2.25
N SER A 98 7.69 15.43 2.51
CA SER A 98 8.15 15.08 3.86
C SER A 98 8.75 16.26 4.64
N GLU A 99 9.22 17.32 3.96
CA GLU A 99 9.70 18.55 4.62
C GLU A 99 8.53 19.40 5.15
N HIS A 100 7.30 19.10 4.73
CA HIS A 100 6.07 19.81 5.10
C HIS A 100 5.01 18.90 5.73
N ASP A 101 5.45 17.81 6.37
CA ASP A 101 4.60 16.81 7.05
C ASP A 101 3.42 16.30 6.18
N TYR A 102 3.57 16.30 4.85
CA TYR A 102 2.60 15.72 3.94
C TYR A 102 3.14 14.39 3.44
N ILE A 103 2.75 13.32 4.14
CA ILE A 103 3.14 11.94 3.82
C ILE A 103 1.89 11.12 3.54
N GLN A 104 1.82 10.50 2.37
CA GLN A 104 0.77 9.54 2.04
C GLN A 104 1.28 8.12 2.33
N SER A 105 0.88 7.58 3.47
CA SER A 105 1.12 6.19 3.85
C SER A 105 -0.18 5.52 4.26
N VAL A 106 -0.23 4.20 4.10
CA VAL A 106 -1.33 3.37 4.58
C VAL A 106 -0.76 2.19 5.35
N ARG A 107 -1.55 1.60 6.25
CA ARG A 107 -1.20 0.32 6.86
C ARG A 107 -1.30 -0.77 5.79
N LEU A 108 -0.16 -1.28 5.37
CA LEU A 108 -0.08 -2.39 4.42
C LEU A 108 0.03 -3.69 5.21
N GLU A 109 -0.82 -4.66 4.90
CA GLU A 109 -0.80 -5.98 5.52
C GLU A 109 -0.69 -7.05 4.44
N THR A 110 0.52 -7.58 4.26
CA THR A 110 0.85 -8.53 3.19
C THR A 110 1.02 -9.94 3.75
N CYS A 111 0.33 -10.92 3.19
CA CYS A 111 0.56 -12.34 3.45
C CYS A 111 2.02 -12.72 3.17
N GLN A 112 2.67 -13.39 4.11
CA GLN A 112 4.00 -13.94 3.86
C GLN A 112 3.96 -15.16 2.93
N LYS A 113 2.92 -15.99 3.07
CA LYS A 113 2.72 -17.21 2.27
C LYS A 113 1.26 -17.31 1.84
N THR A 114 0.95 -16.82 0.64
CA THR A 114 -0.38 -17.06 0.05
C THR A 114 -0.53 -18.54 -0.30
N GLU A 115 -1.76 -19.03 -0.26
CA GLU A 115 -2.13 -20.42 -0.59
C GLU A 115 -1.64 -21.49 0.40
N ALA A 116 -0.86 -21.12 1.41
CA ALA A 116 -0.49 -22.02 2.50
C ALA A 116 -1.74 -22.47 3.27
N THR A 117 -1.78 -23.74 3.67
CA THR A 117 -2.84 -24.27 4.53
C THR A 117 -2.89 -23.54 5.85
N CYS A 118 -4.10 -23.22 6.31
CA CYS A 118 -4.37 -22.52 7.57
C CYS A 118 -5.29 -23.31 8.48
N PHE A 119 -5.25 -23.03 9.79
CA PHE A 119 -5.87 -23.88 10.82
C PHE A 119 -5.45 -25.34 10.68
N SER A 120 -4.16 -25.56 10.47
CA SER A 120 -3.53 -26.86 10.28
C SER A 120 -3.74 -27.81 11.47
N HIS A 121 -4.00 -27.25 12.65
CA HIS A 121 -4.29 -27.99 13.88
C HIS A 121 -5.73 -28.50 13.99
N LEU A 122 -6.65 -28.13 13.08
CA LEU A 122 -8.06 -28.55 13.10
C LEU A 122 -8.31 -29.63 12.04
N GLU A 123 -7.98 -30.88 12.37
CA GLU A 123 -8.11 -32.04 11.47
C GLU A 123 -9.53 -32.22 10.90
N GLU A 124 -10.56 -32.02 11.74
CA GLU A 124 -11.97 -32.12 11.36
C GLU A 124 -12.35 -31.13 10.24
N LEU A 125 -11.72 -29.96 10.24
CA LEU A 125 -11.92 -28.95 9.20
C LEU A 125 -11.26 -29.39 7.89
N GLN A 126 -10.11 -30.07 7.98
CA GLN A 126 -9.36 -30.58 6.84
C GLN A 126 -10.06 -31.77 6.16
N ASP A 127 -10.93 -32.52 6.84
CA ASP A 127 -11.66 -33.63 6.22
C ASP A 127 -12.68 -33.15 5.18
N SER A 128 -13.38 -32.06 5.48
CA SER A 128 -14.47 -31.54 4.64
C SER A 128 -14.09 -30.32 3.80
N TYR A 129 -13.04 -29.60 4.20
CA TYR A 129 -12.63 -28.36 3.56
C TYR A 129 -11.15 -28.33 3.22
N SER A 130 -10.81 -27.63 2.15
CA SER A 130 -9.45 -27.18 1.89
C SER A 130 -9.32 -25.75 2.38
N THR A 131 -8.41 -25.50 3.30
CA THR A 131 -8.09 -24.15 3.79
C THR A 131 -6.87 -23.58 3.09
N PHE A 132 -6.83 -22.26 2.95
CA PHE A 132 -5.69 -21.56 2.36
C PHE A 132 -5.65 -20.09 2.78
N CYS A 133 -4.45 -19.55 3.01
CA CYS A 133 -4.24 -18.13 3.26
C CYS A 133 -4.49 -17.30 2.00
N PHE A 134 -5.30 -16.26 2.13
CA PHE A 134 -5.70 -15.39 1.03
C PHE A 134 -5.43 -13.92 1.35
N GLN A 135 -4.78 -13.23 0.41
CA GLN A 135 -4.51 -11.79 0.51
C GLN A 135 -5.75 -10.99 0.10
N LYS A 136 -6.25 -10.18 1.02
CA LYS A 136 -7.31 -9.19 0.74
C LYS A 136 -6.71 -7.83 0.38
N TYR A 137 -7.38 -7.15 -0.53
CA TYR A 137 -7.03 -5.82 -1.00
C TYR A 137 -8.22 -4.89 -0.82
N ASN A 138 -7.95 -3.61 -0.57
CA ASN A 138 -8.93 -2.53 -0.65
C ASN A 138 -8.46 -1.48 -1.66
N VAL A 139 -9.40 -0.74 -2.20
CA VAL A 139 -9.12 0.41 -3.06
C VAL A 139 -8.91 1.65 -2.20
N TRP A 140 -7.79 2.34 -2.43
CA TRP A 140 -7.46 3.60 -1.78
C TRP A 140 -7.32 4.70 -2.82
N LYS A 141 -7.78 5.91 -2.49
CA LYS A 141 -7.50 7.11 -3.28
C LYS A 141 -6.17 7.69 -2.87
N VAL A 142 -5.31 7.94 -3.85
CA VAL A 142 -3.95 8.44 -3.65
C VAL A 142 -3.73 9.63 -4.55
N LEU A 143 -3.22 10.73 -4.00
CA LEU A 143 -2.89 11.93 -4.76
C LEU A 143 -1.57 11.72 -5.49
N VAL A 144 -1.60 11.82 -6.82
CA VAL A 144 -0.45 11.59 -7.70
C VAL A 144 -0.15 12.81 -8.55
N GLU A 145 1.07 12.89 -9.05
CA GLU A 145 1.45 13.92 -10.01
C GLU A 145 0.84 13.65 -11.38
N LYS A 146 0.57 14.74 -12.12
CA LYS A 146 0.10 14.71 -13.50
C LYS A 146 0.93 15.68 -14.34
N PRO A 147 1.79 15.21 -15.25
CA PRO A 147 2.65 16.08 -16.04
C PRO A 147 1.86 17.16 -16.78
N GLY A 148 2.29 18.42 -16.63
CA GLY A 148 1.68 19.57 -17.30
C GLY A 148 0.30 19.99 -16.78
N HIS A 149 -0.23 19.33 -15.75
CA HIS A 149 -1.56 19.56 -15.21
C HIS A 149 -1.51 19.66 -13.67
N ALA A 150 -2.65 20.01 -13.06
CA ALA A 150 -2.80 19.91 -11.62
C ALA A 150 -2.73 18.42 -11.17
N PRO A 151 -2.24 18.14 -9.95
CA PRO A 151 -2.33 16.82 -9.34
C PRO A 151 -3.74 16.23 -9.42
N GLU A 152 -3.82 14.91 -9.48
CA GLU A 152 -5.09 14.19 -9.52
C GLU A 152 -5.10 13.05 -8.50
N GLU A 153 -6.29 12.67 -8.04
CA GLU A 153 -6.47 11.47 -7.25
C GLU A 153 -6.71 10.28 -8.18
N ILE A 154 -6.00 9.18 -7.94
CA ILE A 154 -6.28 7.91 -8.60
C ILE A 154 -6.57 6.82 -7.56
N GLU A 155 -7.28 5.79 -8.00
CA GLU A 155 -7.57 4.62 -7.20
C GLU A 155 -6.43 3.62 -7.31
N ALA A 156 -6.02 3.00 -6.20
CA ALA A 156 -5.00 1.94 -6.18
C ALA A 156 -5.42 0.81 -5.25
N GLU A 157 -5.28 -0.44 -5.71
CA GLU A 157 -5.52 -1.62 -4.88
C GLU A 157 -4.32 -1.86 -3.96
N LEU A 158 -4.53 -1.84 -2.64
CA LEU A 158 -3.49 -2.02 -1.63
C LEU A 158 -3.83 -3.19 -0.69
N PRO A 159 -2.83 -4.00 -0.28
CA PRO A 159 -3.04 -5.14 0.60
C PRO A 159 -3.40 -4.69 2.03
N VAL A 160 -4.48 -5.23 2.58
CA VAL A 160 -5.04 -4.79 3.88
C VAL A 160 -5.23 -5.90 4.90
N CYS A 161 -5.15 -7.17 4.52
CA CYS A 161 -5.30 -8.29 5.45
C CYS A 161 -4.83 -9.60 4.80
N CYS A 162 -4.14 -10.44 5.56
CA CYS A 162 -4.05 -11.87 5.27
C CYS A 162 -5.11 -12.59 6.11
N SER A 163 -5.92 -13.44 5.48
CA SER A 163 -6.93 -14.21 6.21
C SER A 163 -7.05 -15.62 5.66
N CYS A 164 -7.32 -16.57 6.55
CA CYS A 164 -7.66 -17.92 6.16
C CYS A 164 -9.01 -17.99 5.44
N HIS A 165 -9.03 -18.62 4.27
CA HIS A 165 -10.22 -18.94 3.50
C HIS A 165 -10.39 -20.45 3.40
N TYR A 166 -11.60 -20.92 3.12
CA TYR A 166 -11.90 -22.34 2.97
C TYR A 166 -12.79 -22.59 1.75
N LYS A 167 -12.68 -23.78 1.18
CA LYS A 167 -13.55 -24.30 0.11
C LYS A 167 -13.93 -25.74 0.43
N SER A 168 -15.19 -26.12 0.20
CA SER A 168 -15.63 -27.50 0.38
C SER A 168 -14.90 -28.42 -0.59
N LYS A 169 -14.37 -29.54 -0.10
CA LYS A 169 -13.91 -30.61 -0.96
C LYS A 169 -15.17 -31.24 -1.59
N GLN A 170 -15.30 -31.22 -2.92
CA GLN A 170 -16.39 -31.96 -3.55
C GLN A 170 -16.23 -33.43 -3.19
N LEU A 171 -17.26 -34.01 -2.56
CA LEU A 171 -17.36 -35.46 -2.37
C LEU A 171 -17.41 -36.09 -3.77
N VAL A 172 -16.36 -36.80 -4.13
CA VAL A 172 -16.32 -37.68 -5.32
C VAL A 172 -17.06 -38.96 -4.99
#